data_AF-A0A4Q3EDY0-F1
#
_entry.id   AF-A0A4Q3EDY0-F1
#
_cell.length_a   1.000
_cell.length_b   1.000
_cell.length_c   1.000
_cell.angle_alpha   90.00
_cell.angle_beta   90.00
_cell.angle_gamma   90.00
#
_symmetry.space_group_name_H-M   'P 1'
#
loop_
_entity.id
_entity.type
_entity.pdbx_description
1 polymer ?
#
loop_
_entity_poly.entity_id
_entity_poly.type
_entity_poly.pdbx_seq_one_letter_code
_entity_poly.pdbx_strand_id
1 'polypeptide(L)' 'MKKLYTLFTLLFLTFSLFAKAPKNQYVRIKTSYGECIIRLYNETPKHRDNFIKLTKAGFYNGTLFHRVIQ' A
#
# COMPACT_ATOMS: atom_id res chain seq x y z
N MET A 1 4.34 44.04 -6.72
CA MET A 1 4.74 42.94 -7.63
C MET A 1 5.71 41.94 -7.00
N LYS A 2 6.78 42.37 -6.29
CA LYS A 2 7.74 41.45 -5.63
C LYS A 2 7.09 40.47 -4.63
N LYS A 3 6.07 40.92 -3.87
CA LYS A 3 5.30 40.10 -2.91
C LYS A 3 4.49 38.96 -3.57
N LEU A 4 4.12 39.11 -4.85
CA LEU A 4 3.36 38.11 -5.59
C LEU A 4 4.28 36.98 -6.07
N TYR A 5 5.47 37.32 -6.55
CA TYR A 5 6.50 36.34 -6.91
C TYR A 5 6.95 35.53 -5.69
N THR A 6 7.11 36.16 -4.52
CA THR A 6 7.46 35.44 -3.28
C THR A 6 6.36 34.45 -2.85
N LEU A 7 5.07 34.78 -3.09
CA LEU A 7 3.97 33.88 -2.79
C LEU A 7 3.94 32.68 -3.74
N PHE A 8 4.20 32.92 -5.03
CA PHE A 8 4.28 31.87 -6.05
C PHE A 8 5.46 30.91 -5.80
N THR A 9 6.62 31.44 -5.41
CA THR A 9 7.77 30.61 -5.03
C THR A 9 7.51 29.80 -3.76
N LEU A 10 6.78 30.37 -2.78
CA LEU A 10 6.42 29.65 -1.56
C LEU A 10 5.42 28.52 -1.84
N LEU A 11 4.46 28.75 -2.73
CA LEU A 11 3.48 27.75 -3.15
C LEU A 11 4.12 26.61 -3.95
N PHE A 12 5.13 26.90 -4.77
CA PHE A 12 5.87 25.88 -5.50
C PHE A 12 6.77 25.04 -4.58
N LEU A 13 7.33 25.66 -3.54
CA LEU A 13 8.15 24.98 -2.53
C LEU A 13 7.32 24.04 -1.66
N THR A 14 6.09 24.40 -1.31
CA THR A 14 5.18 23.52 -0.55
C THR A 14 4.65 22.35 -1.37
N PHE A 15 4.46 22.52 -2.69
CA PHE A 15 4.04 21.43 -3.58
C PHE A 15 5.12 20.33 -3.70
N SER A 16 6.39 20.72 -3.71
CA SER A 16 7.53 19.80 -3.80
C SER A 16 7.68 18.89 -2.57
N LEU A 17 7.12 19.28 -1.41
CA LEU A 17 7.13 18.48 -0.19
C LEU A 17 6.10 17.33 -0.18
N PHE A 18 5.17 17.31 -1.14
CA PHE A 18 4.11 16.30 -1.20
C PHE A 18 4.47 15.04 -2.02
N ALA A 19 5.62 15.01 -2.70
CA ALA A 19 6.08 13.86 -3.47
C ALA A 19 6.66 12.76 -2.57
N LYS A 20 5.82 12.11 -1.76
CA LYS A 20 6.22 10.96 -0.96
C LYS A 20 6.19 9.69 -1.80
N ALA A 21 7.30 8.96 -1.85
CA ALA A 21 7.36 7.66 -2.51
C ALA A 21 6.25 6.74 -1.96
N PRO A 22 5.54 5.98 -2.83
CA PRO A 22 4.46 5.13 -2.38
C PRO A 22 5.01 4.06 -1.44
N LYS A 23 4.54 4.06 -0.19
CA LYS A 23 4.96 3.07 0.80
C LYS A 23 4.39 1.72 0.41
N ASN A 24 5.27 0.71 0.31
CA ASN A 24 4.86 -0.68 0.18
C ASN A 24 3.93 -1.07 1.33
N GLN A 25 2.92 -1.86 1.01
CA GLN A 25 1.94 -2.36 1.98
C GLN A 25 2.35 -3.75 2.43
N TYR A 26 2.00 -4.10 3.67
CA TYR A 26 2.29 -5.42 4.23
C TYR A 26 1.01 -6.06 4.75
N VAL A 27 0.89 -7.37 4.55
CA VAL A 27 -0.23 -8.17 5.05
C VAL A 27 0.32 -9.33 5.84
N ARG A 28 -0.29 -9.59 7.01
CA ARG A 28 -0.01 -10.76 7.83
C ARG A 28 -1.01 -11.85 7.51
N ILE A 29 -0.53 -13.02 7.11
CA ILE A 29 -1.31 -14.24 6.95
C ILE A 29 -1.01 -15.12 8.16
N LYS A 30 -2.01 -15.34 9.01
CA LYS A 30 -1.91 -16.23 10.17
C LYS A 30 -2.52 -17.58 9.82
N THR A 31 -1.76 -18.64 9.99
CA THR A 31 -2.17 -20.03 9.75
C THR A 31 -1.94 -20.87 11.01
N SER A 32 -2.36 -22.13 11.00
CA SER A 32 -2.05 -23.11 12.04
C SER A 32 -0.55 -23.42 12.15
N TYR A 33 0.22 -23.16 11.09
CA TYR A 33 1.67 -23.43 11.02
C TYR A 33 2.52 -22.18 11.33
N GLY A 34 1.90 -21.04 11.63
CA GLY A 34 2.59 -19.80 11.98
C GLY A 34 2.10 -18.57 11.22
N GLU A 35 2.87 -17.50 11.33
CA GLU A 35 2.60 -16.21 10.68
C GLU A 35 3.54 -15.97 9.49
N CYS A 36 2.97 -15.51 8.38
CA CYS A 36 3.71 -15.07 7.20
C CYS A 36 3.42 -13.57 6.97
N ILE A 37 4.46 -12.76 6.83
CA ILE A 37 4.32 -11.34 6.48
C ILE A 37 4.73 -11.18 5.02
N ILE A 38 3.78 -10.79 4.19
CA ILE A 38 4.02 -10.55 2.76
C ILE A 38 4.05 -9.05 2.46
N ARG A 39 4.95 -8.66 1.56
CA ARG A 39 5.02 -7.31 1.01
C ARG A 39 4.25 -7.25 -0.30
N LEU A 40 3.37 -6.26 -0.43
CA LEU A 40 2.64 -5.98 -1.65
C LEU A 40 3.35 -4.87 -2.43
N TYR A 41 3.58 -5.15 -3.70
CA TYR A 41 4.25 -4.28 -4.66
C TYR A 41 3.29 -3.21 -5.21
N ASN A 42 3.82 -2.03 -5.52
CA ASN A 42 3.04 -0.90 -6.04
C ASN A 42 2.89 -0.96 -7.57
N GLU A 43 3.67 -1.81 -8.22
CA GLU A 43 3.70 -2.11 -9.64
C GLU A 43 2.37 -2.76 -10.11
N THR A 44 1.62 -3.38 -9.19
CA THR A 44 0.31 -4.01 -9.46
C THR A 44 -0.82 -3.38 -8.61
N PRO A 45 -1.16 -2.10 -8.82
CA PRO A 45 -2.00 -1.35 -7.88
C PRO A 45 -3.42 -1.93 -7.75
N LYS A 46 -4.06 -2.30 -8.87
CA LYS A 46 -5.41 -2.88 -8.86
C LYS A 46 -5.47 -4.20 -8.09
N HIS A 47 -4.47 -5.06 -8.27
CA HIS A 47 -4.40 -6.34 -7.57
C HIS A 47 -4.12 -6.16 -6.08
N ARG A 48 -3.13 -5.32 -5.74
CA ARG A 48 -2.81 -4.94 -4.36
C ARG A 48 -4.05 -4.42 -3.63
N ASP A 49 -4.75 -3.46 -4.22
CA ASP A 49 -5.88 -2.78 -3.58
C ASP A 49 -7.08 -3.72 -3.40
N ASN A 50 -7.34 -4.59 -4.38
CA ASN A 50 -8.36 -5.63 -4.26
C ASN A 50 -8.00 -6.65 -3.17
N PHE A 51 -6.75 -7.11 -3.11
CA PHE A 51 -6.30 -8.03 -2.08
C PHE A 51 -6.46 -7.43 -0.67
N ILE A 52 -5.99 -6.18 -0.47
CA ILE A 52 -6.16 -5.45 0.80
C ILE A 52 -7.64 -5.30 1.16
N LYS A 53 -8.49 -4.95 0.19
CA LYS A 53 -9.94 -4.82 0.41
C LYS A 53 -10.55 -6.13 0.94
N LEU A 54 -10.25 -7.26 0.28
CA LEU A 54 -10.75 -8.57 0.67
C LEU A 54 -10.20 -9.02 2.03
N THR A 55 -8.91 -8.78 2.29
CA THR A 55 -8.30 -9.06 3.61
C THR A 55 -8.99 -8.27 4.72
N LYS A 56 -9.22 -6.96 4.53
CA LYS A 56 -9.92 -6.12 5.53
C LYS A 56 -11.37 -6.55 5.76
N ALA A 57 -12.02 -7.10 4.74
CA ALA A 57 -13.36 -7.67 4.86
C ALA A 57 -13.38 -9.07 5.52
N GLY A 58 -12.22 -9.63 5.88
CA GLY A 58 -12.11 -10.96 6.48
C GLY A 58 -12.38 -12.11 5.51
N PHE A 59 -12.41 -11.85 4.20
CA PHE A 59 -12.81 -12.82 3.17
C PHE A 59 -11.98 -14.12 3.19
N TYR A 60 -10.69 -14.02 3.50
CA TYR A 60 -9.78 -15.18 3.52
C TYR A 60 -9.74 -15.93 4.85
N ASN A 61 -10.44 -15.45 5.89
CA ASN A 61 -10.43 -16.11 7.19
C ASN A 61 -11.09 -17.49 7.10
N GLY A 62 -10.41 -18.53 7.60
CA GLY A 62 -10.90 -19.91 7.55
C GLY A 62 -10.74 -20.59 6.18
N THR A 63 -10.19 -19.91 5.17
CA THR A 63 -9.88 -20.53 3.89
C THR A 63 -8.67 -21.46 3.99
N LEU A 64 -8.63 -22.50 3.16
CA LEU A 64 -7.56 -23.49 3.11
C LEU A 64 -6.61 -23.22 1.93
N PHE A 65 -5.32 -23.50 2.13
CA PHE A 65 -4.40 -23.74 1.02
C PHE A 65 -4.72 -25.11 0.40
N HIS A 66 -5.74 -25.16 -0.44
CA HIS A 66 -6.31 -26.39 -0.99
C HIS A 66 -5.39 -27.12 -1.98
N ARG A 67 -4.30 -26.48 -2.42
CA ARG A 67 -3.32 -27.08 -3.32
C ARG A 67 -1.89 -26.72 -2.88
N VAL A 68 -1.11 -27.76 -2.56
CA VAL A 68 0.31 -27.69 -2.22
C VAL A 68 1.03 -28.75 -3.05
N ILE A 69 2.11 -28.38 -3.73
CA ILE A 69 2.93 -29.26 -4.57
C ILE A 69 4.37 -29.16 -4.08
N GLN A 70 5.04 -30.30 -3.95
CA GLN A 70 6.44 -30.43 -3.55
C GLN A 70 7.35 -30.63 -4.76
#